data_AF-A0A2R4C9T9-F1
#
_entry.id   AF-A0A2R4C9T9-F1
#
_cell.length_a   1.000
_cell.length_b   1.000
_cell.length_c   1.000
_cell.angle_alpha   90.00
_cell.angle_beta   90.00
_cell.angle_gamma   90.00
#
_symmetry.space_group_name_H-M   'P 1'
#
loop_
_entity.id
_entity.type
_entity.pdbx_description
1 polymer ?
#
loop_
_entity_poly.entity_id
_entity_poly.type
_entity_poly.pdbx_seq_one_letter_code
_entity_poly.pdbx_strand_id
1 'polypeptide(L)'
;MQATLIRTAFAAALLCSGAAQAGTIDTHAFTLDSAGDGPAADIALIGDDANRATFSLDGLMRHMHSSVDSAGVPSASTDSPAQAGYGIGVKSGYRITGLTISGTFSGSLAPADGGAAGNDIGLSFVAWPPGQVPLWSNYAHAVDLDGDHAFSVTLGTQALRGEFLLGVLGSATASADSALFHDDATDTDSWLGSAAQVRVGNLVLTVDVAPVPEPQAWLMLLGGMGALGAWRRRVSAARNASQQ
;
A
#
# COMPACT_ATOMS: atom_id res chain seq x y z
N MET A 1 -50.69 -28.59 -20.89
CA MET A 1 -50.13 -27.36 -20.31
C MET A 1 -48.68 -27.64 -19.92
N GLN A 2 -47.73 -27.33 -20.80
CA GLN A 2 -46.29 -27.49 -20.55
C GLN A 2 -45.70 -26.11 -20.30
N ALA A 3 -45.14 -25.91 -19.10
CA ALA A 3 -44.50 -24.65 -18.71
C ALA A 3 -43.03 -24.68 -19.11
N THR A 4 -42.65 -23.79 -20.03
CA THR A 4 -41.28 -23.64 -20.52
C THR A 4 -40.49 -22.75 -19.55
N LEU A 5 -39.56 -23.35 -18.81
CA LEU A 5 -38.62 -22.67 -17.91
C LEU A 5 -37.51 -21.99 -18.71
N ILE A 6 -37.49 -20.66 -18.73
CA ILE A 6 -36.41 -19.86 -19.29
C ILE A 6 -35.28 -19.78 -18.27
N ARG A 7 -34.12 -20.38 -18.60
CA ARG A 7 -32.87 -20.21 -17.83
C ARG A 7 -32.07 -19.05 -18.42
N THR A 8 -32.00 -17.95 -17.69
CA THR A 8 -31.12 -16.82 -17.96
C THR A 8 -29.70 -17.20 -17.56
N ALA A 9 -28.80 -17.36 -18.53
CA ALA A 9 -27.39 -17.58 -18.29
C ALA A 9 -26.71 -16.22 -18.01
N PHE A 10 -26.25 -16.02 -16.78
CA PHE A 10 -25.35 -14.91 -16.43
C PHE A 10 -23.94 -15.27 -16.90
N ALA A 11 -23.46 -14.61 -17.95
CA ALA A 11 -22.07 -14.67 -18.36
C ALA A 11 -21.25 -13.76 -17.43
N ALA A 12 -20.57 -14.36 -16.46
CA ALA A 12 -19.56 -13.68 -15.67
C ALA A 12 -18.35 -13.40 -16.58
N ALA A 13 -18.15 -12.14 -16.96
CA ALA A 13 -16.94 -11.71 -17.62
C ALA A 13 -15.78 -11.76 -16.61
N LEU A 14 -15.04 -12.87 -16.62
CA LEU A 14 -13.70 -12.95 -16.04
C LEU A 14 -12.78 -12.06 -16.89
N LEU A 15 -12.65 -10.81 -16.47
CA LEU A 15 -11.56 -9.94 -16.91
C LEU A 15 -10.26 -10.61 -16.46
N CYS A 16 -9.57 -11.25 -17.40
CA CYS A 16 -8.24 -11.78 -17.19
C CYS A 16 -7.30 -10.58 -16.98
N SER A 17 -6.91 -10.35 -15.73
CA SER A 17 -5.83 -9.45 -15.35
C SER A 17 -4.52 -10.06 -15.86
N GLY A 18 -4.13 -9.67 -17.08
CA GLY A 18 -2.78 -9.92 -17.59
C GLY A 18 -1.80 -9.07 -16.78
N ALA A 19 -0.84 -9.72 -16.12
CA ALA A 19 0.27 -9.02 -15.46
C ALA A 19 1.14 -8.35 -16.53
N ALA A 20 0.97 -7.04 -16.72
CA ALA A 20 1.86 -6.23 -17.52
C ALA A 20 3.08 -5.84 -16.66
N GLN A 21 4.27 -6.19 -17.14
CA GLN A 21 5.56 -5.95 -16.49
C GLN A 21 6.18 -4.64 -17.02
N ALA A 22 6.79 -3.85 -16.14
CA ALA A 22 7.65 -2.68 -16.38
C ALA A 22 7.17 -1.70 -17.48
N GLY A 23 6.04 -1.04 -17.24
CA GLY A 23 5.59 0.09 -18.04
C GLY A 23 4.83 1.08 -17.17
N THR A 24 4.73 2.33 -17.62
CA THR A 24 3.87 3.34 -17.01
C THR A 24 2.46 2.77 -16.83
N ILE A 25 1.99 2.69 -15.58
CA ILE A 25 0.62 2.32 -15.28
C ILE A 25 -0.21 3.59 -15.36
N ASP A 26 -1.10 3.67 -16.36
CA ASP A 26 -2.02 4.77 -16.51
C ASP A 26 -3.35 4.48 -15.79
N THR A 27 -3.72 5.32 -14.82
CA THR A 27 -5.03 5.28 -14.13
C THR A 27 -5.92 6.42 -14.63
N HIS A 28 -7.17 6.48 -14.19
CA HIS A 28 -8.04 7.60 -14.56
C HIS A 28 -7.53 8.97 -14.04
N ALA A 29 -6.81 9.04 -12.91
CA ALA A 29 -6.43 10.29 -12.24
C ALA A 29 -4.92 10.60 -12.24
N PHE A 30 -4.06 9.62 -12.47
CA PHE A 30 -2.59 9.79 -12.46
C PHE A 30 -1.89 8.68 -13.25
N THR A 31 -0.61 8.89 -13.57
CA THR A 31 0.30 7.85 -14.04
C THR A 31 1.21 7.40 -12.89
N LEU A 32 1.58 6.12 -12.88
CA LEU A 32 2.54 5.55 -11.96
C LEU A 32 3.64 4.83 -12.72
N ASP A 33 4.88 5.18 -12.42
CA ASP A 33 6.09 4.65 -13.03
C ASP A 33 7.02 4.08 -11.96
N SER A 34 7.74 3.00 -12.23
CA SER A 34 8.85 2.58 -11.36
C SER A 34 10.00 3.58 -11.51
N ALA A 35 10.35 4.31 -10.44
CA ALA A 35 11.40 5.33 -10.47
C ALA A 35 12.82 4.76 -10.26
N GLY A 36 13.07 3.53 -10.72
CA GLY A 36 14.37 2.87 -10.68
C GLY A 36 14.32 1.43 -11.18
N ASP A 37 15.47 0.87 -11.56
CA ASP A 37 15.61 -0.46 -12.17
C ASP A 37 15.67 -1.61 -11.14
N GLY A 38 15.29 -1.33 -9.87
CA GLY A 38 15.38 -2.30 -8.79
C GLY A 38 14.24 -3.34 -8.86
N PRO A 39 14.51 -4.64 -8.66
CA PRO A 39 13.49 -5.70 -8.69
C PRO A 39 12.44 -5.59 -7.57
N ALA A 40 12.67 -4.71 -6.59
CA ALA A 40 11.71 -4.35 -5.55
C ALA A 40 10.61 -3.38 -6.05
N ALA A 41 10.76 -2.78 -7.23
CA ALA A 41 9.81 -1.83 -7.80
C ALA A 41 8.71 -2.48 -8.67
N ASP A 42 8.67 -3.82 -8.76
CA ASP A 42 7.59 -4.51 -9.46
C ASP A 42 6.23 -4.22 -8.77
N ILE A 43 5.32 -3.64 -9.53
CA ILE A 43 4.00 -3.19 -9.10
C ILE A 43 2.96 -3.57 -10.15
N ALA A 44 1.75 -3.98 -9.72
CA ALA A 44 0.64 -4.27 -10.62
C ALA A 44 -0.65 -3.59 -10.16
N LEU A 45 -1.44 -3.08 -11.11
CA LEU A 45 -2.75 -2.50 -10.84
C LEU A 45 -3.75 -3.61 -10.48
N ILE A 46 -4.37 -3.50 -9.30
CA ILE A 46 -5.43 -4.41 -8.85
C ILE A 46 -6.80 -3.84 -9.24
N GLY A 47 -7.01 -2.54 -9.04
CA GLY A 47 -8.28 -1.89 -9.33
C GLY A 47 -8.13 -0.38 -9.49
N ASP A 48 -8.99 0.20 -10.31
CA ASP A 48 -9.07 1.64 -10.57
C ASP A 48 -10.55 2.05 -10.67
N ASP A 49 -11.01 2.87 -9.74
CA ASP A 49 -12.35 3.46 -9.71
C ASP A 49 -12.27 4.99 -9.57
N ALA A 50 -13.39 5.69 -9.66
CA ALA A 50 -13.44 7.15 -9.72
C ALA A 50 -12.78 7.90 -8.54
N ASN A 51 -12.57 7.24 -7.39
CA ASN A 51 -12.01 7.86 -6.20
C ASN A 51 -10.78 7.11 -5.67
N ARG A 52 -10.42 5.96 -6.24
CA ARG A 52 -9.38 5.10 -5.69
C ARG A 52 -8.70 4.23 -6.74
N ALA A 53 -7.39 4.12 -6.65
CA ALA A 53 -6.60 3.08 -7.32
C ALA A 53 -5.89 2.20 -6.29
N THR A 54 -5.79 0.90 -6.55
CA THR A 54 -5.10 -0.07 -5.70
C THR A 54 -4.07 -0.87 -6.49
N PHE A 55 -2.92 -1.12 -5.89
CA PHE A 55 -1.79 -1.78 -6.53
C PHE A 55 -1.18 -2.85 -5.62
N SER A 56 -0.77 -3.99 -6.19
CA SER A 56 0.07 -4.96 -5.47
C SER A 56 1.53 -4.52 -5.54
N LEU A 57 2.23 -4.63 -4.42
CA LEU A 57 3.66 -4.31 -4.30
C LEU A 57 4.49 -5.61 -4.25
N ASP A 58 4.27 -6.48 -5.24
CA ASP A 58 4.82 -7.85 -5.27
C ASP A 58 6.36 -7.86 -5.33
N GLY A 59 6.96 -6.86 -5.99
CA GLY A 59 8.41 -6.68 -6.01
C GLY A 59 8.97 -6.50 -4.61
N LEU A 60 8.41 -5.57 -3.84
CA LEU A 60 8.85 -5.30 -2.47
C LEU A 60 8.63 -6.52 -1.57
N MET A 61 7.48 -7.20 -1.72
CA MET A 61 7.18 -8.42 -0.96
C MET A 61 8.24 -9.51 -1.13
N ARG A 62 8.75 -9.71 -2.35
CA ARG A 62 9.79 -10.73 -2.62
C ARG A 62 11.12 -10.41 -1.95
N HIS A 63 11.42 -9.13 -1.69
CA HIS A 63 12.70 -8.71 -1.08
C HIS A 63 12.60 -8.51 0.43
N MET A 64 11.39 -8.35 0.97
CA MET A 64 11.15 -8.24 2.41
C MET A 64 10.85 -9.61 3.03
N HIS A 65 11.87 -10.46 3.05
CA HIS A 65 11.88 -11.71 3.79
C HIS A 65 13.27 -11.96 4.36
N SER A 66 13.33 -12.59 5.53
CA SER A 66 14.58 -12.93 6.20
C SER A 66 14.38 -14.26 6.92
N SER A 67 15.37 -15.14 6.83
CA SER A 67 15.31 -16.46 7.45
C SER A 67 16.71 -16.96 7.79
N VAL A 68 16.87 -17.48 8.99
CA VAL A 68 18.13 -18.04 9.49
C VAL A 68 17.90 -19.34 10.24
N ASP A 69 18.92 -20.19 10.20
CA ASP A 69 19.07 -21.40 10.99
C ASP A 69 20.50 -21.43 11.51
N SER A 70 20.68 -21.52 12.83
CA SER A 70 21.99 -21.56 13.48
C SER A 70 22.53 -22.98 13.67
N ALA A 71 21.90 -24.01 13.11
CA ALA A 71 22.35 -25.40 13.23
C ALA A 71 23.84 -25.56 12.88
N GLY A 72 24.60 -26.14 13.82
CA GLY A 72 26.04 -26.37 13.67
C GLY A 72 26.95 -25.17 13.91
N VAL A 73 26.40 -23.97 14.19
CA VAL A 73 27.17 -22.77 14.53
C VAL A 73 26.66 -22.12 15.84
N PRO A 74 27.45 -21.30 16.54
CA PRO A 74 26.98 -20.63 17.76
C PRO A 74 25.84 -19.65 17.51
N SER A 75 25.86 -18.93 16.38
CA SER A 75 24.83 -17.95 16.02
C SER A 75 24.77 -17.72 14.51
N ALA A 76 23.62 -17.25 14.03
CA ALA A 76 23.36 -16.85 12.66
C ALA A 76 22.44 -15.62 12.61
N SER A 77 22.69 -14.71 11.68
CA SER A 77 21.83 -13.55 11.44
C SER A 77 21.79 -13.18 9.96
N THR A 78 20.68 -12.58 9.53
CA THR A 78 20.55 -12.01 8.20
C THR A 78 19.66 -10.77 8.23
N ASP A 79 20.00 -9.81 7.37
CA ASP A 79 19.27 -8.56 7.18
C ASP A 79 18.92 -8.42 5.70
N SER A 80 17.67 -8.10 5.43
CA SER A 80 17.11 -7.94 4.10
C SER A 80 16.47 -6.56 3.99
N PRO A 81 17.29 -5.51 3.78
CA PRO A 81 16.77 -4.18 3.50
C PRO A 81 16.08 -4.17 2.13
N ALA A 82 14.95 -3.50 2.04
CA ALA A 82 14.20 -3.35 0.81
C ALA A 82 13.83 -1.89 0.59
N GLN A 83 14.04 -1.43 -0.64
CA GLN A 83 13.67 -0.09 -1.06
C GLN A 83 13.01 -0.15 -2.44
N ALA A 84 11.90 0.55 -2.61
CA ALA A 84 11.26 0.75 -3.90
C ALA A 84 10.97 2.24 -4.12
N GLY A 85 11.05 2.68 -5.37
CA GLY A 85 10.75 4.06 -5.76
C GLY A 85 9.73 4.07 -6.89
N TYR A 86 8.76 4.97 -6.80
CA TYR A 86 7.74 5.17 -7.83
C TYR A 86 7.63 6.65 -8.19
N GLY A 87 7.54 6.96 -9.48
CA GLY A 87 7.18 8.28 -9.99
C GLY A 87 5.66 8.34 -10.13
N ILE A 88 5.05 9.42 -9.65
CA ILE A 88 3.60 9.62 -9.76
C ILE A 88 3.36 10.95 -10.46
N GLY A 89 2.65 10.91 -11.58
CA GLY A 89 2.22 12.08 -12.35
C GLY A 89 0.71 12.30 -12.25
N VAL A 90 0.27 13.24 -11.40
CA VAL A 90 -1.16 13.52 -11.23
C VAL A 90 -1.71 14.28 -12.44
N LYS A 91 -2.76 13.75 -13.07
CA LYS A 91 -3.41 14.34 -14.23
C LYS A 91 -4.08 15.68 -13.86
N SER A 92 -4.17 16.58 -14.85
CA SER A 92 -4.89 17.84 -14.69
C SER A 92 -6.34 17.59 -14.27
N GLY A 93 -6.85 18.42 -13.36
CA GLY A 93 -8.20 18.27 -12.82
C GLY A 93 -8.32 17.26 -11.67
N TYR A 94 -7.23 16.60 -11.25
CA TYR A 94 -7.21 15.68 -10.12
C TYR A 94 -6.21 16.07 -9.04
N ARG A 95 -6.36 15.47 -7.86
CA ARG A 95 -5.39 15.48 -6.76
C ARG A 95 -5.42 14.12 -6.06
N ILE A 96 -4.28 13.72 -5.52
CA ILE A 96 -4.21 12.60 -4.57
C ILE A 96 -4.51 13.14 -3.18
N THR A 97 -5.48 12.51 -2.52
CA THR A 97 -5.97 12.89 -1.19
C THR A 97 -5.44 12.01 -0.07
N GLY A 98 -4.97 10.80 -0.38
CA GLY A 98 -4.43 9.87 0.60
C GLY A 98 -3.58 8.80 -0.06
N LEU A 99 -2.58 8.31 0.68
CA LEU A 99 -1.78 7.16 0.31
C LEU A 99 -1.76 6.22 1.52
N THR A 100 -2.03 4.94 1.29
CA THR A 100 -2.00 3.91 2.33
C THR A 100 -1.30 2.68 1.79
N ILE A 101 -0.33 2.13 2.53
CA ILE A 101 0.20 0.79 2.28
C ILE A 101 -0.27 -0.11 3.41
N SER A 102 -0.94 -1.21 3.06
CA SER A 102 -1.40 -2.22 4.00
C SER A 102 -0.90 -3.60 3.63
N GLY A 103 -0.83 -4.50 4.60
CA GLY A 103 -0.38 -5.87 4.39
C GLY A 103 -0.37 -6.68 5.68
N THR A 104 0.40 -7.76 5.67
CA THR A 104 0.58 -8.66 6.80
C THR A 104 2.05 -8.93 7.02
N PHE A 105 2.56 -8.72 8.22
CA PHE A 105 3.82 -9.30 8.65
C PHE A 105 3.56 -10.73 9.12
N SER A 106 4.41 -11.67 8.73
CA SER A 106 4.35 -13.05 9.18
C SER A 106 5.72 -13.47 9.68
N GLY A 107 5.79 -14.12 10.84
CA GLY A 107 7.03 -14.62 11.39
C GLY A 107 6.87 -15.99 12.03
N SER A 108 8.00 -16.65 12.28
CA SER A 108 8.06 -17.87 13.08
C SER A 108 9.36 -17.88 13.87
N LEU A 109 9.28 -18.31 15.13
CA LEU A 109 10.42 -18.44 16.03
C LEU A 109 10.53 -19.89 16.51
N ALA A 110 11.71 -20.48 16.40
CA ALA A 110 12.00 -21.84 16.84
C ALA A 110 13.32 -21.86 17.63
N PRO A 111 13.33 -21.38 18.89
CA PRO A 111 14.52 -21.45 19.73
C PRO A 111 14.82 -22.89 20.13
N ALA A 112 16.10 -23.28 20.11
CA ALA A 112 16.59 -24.49 20.76
C ALA A 112 16.40 -24.41 22.28
N ASP A 113 16.43 -25.55 22.97
CA ASP A 113 16.47 -25.57 24.44
C ASP A 113 17.77 -24.94 24.94
N GLY A 114 17.67 -23.80 25.63
CA GLY A 114 18.82 -22.97 26.01
C GLY A 114 19.36 -22.05 24.91
N GLY A 115 18.71 -22.00 23.73
CA GLY A 115 19.03 -21.08 22.64
C GLY A 115 18.10 -19.86 22.59
N ALA A 116 18.26 -19.03 21.56
CA ALA A 116 17.40 -17.87 21.31
C ALA A 116 17.06 -17.72 19.82
N ALA A 117 15.89 -17.18 19.53
CA ALA A 117 15.46 -16.82 18.18
C ALA A 117 14.76 -15.47 18.25
N GLY A 118 15.04 -14.60 17.28
CA GLY A 118 14.45 -13.26 17.19
C GLY A 118 14.27 -12.85 15.75
N ASN A 119 13.28 -12.01 15.50
CA ASN A 119 13.07 -11.37 14.21
C ASN A 119 12.53 -9.94 14.38
N ASP A 120 12.76 -9.10 13.38
CA ASP A 120 12.28 -7.71 13.34
C ASP A 120 11.90 -7.38 11.90
N ILE A 121 10.74 -6.78 11.71
CA ILE A 121 10.30 -6.29 10.40
C ILE A 121 9.65 -4.92 10.52
N GLY A 122 9.99 -4.04 9.58
CA GLY A 122 9.48 -2.68 9.55
C GLY A 122 9.24 -2.16 8.15
N LEU A 123 8.27 -1.24 8.01
CA LEU A 123 7.95 -0.57 6.76
C LEU A 123 7.48 0.88 7.00
N SER A 124 8.00 1.80 6.20
CA SER A 124 7.50 3.17 6.05
C SER A 124 7.56 3.59 4.58
N PHE A 125 6.92 4.71 4.26
CA PHE A 125 7.10 5.33 2.96
C PHE A 125 7.12 6.85 3.07
N VAL A 126 7.64 7.48 2.03
CA VAL A 126 7.80 8.92 1.91
C VAL A 126 7.32 9.39 0.54
N ALA A 127 6.48 10.41 0.52
CA ALA A 127 6.17 11.15 -0.71
C ALA A 127 7.03 12.41 -0.78
N TRP A 128 7.62 12.67 -1.94
CA TRP A 128 8.54 13.79 -2.15
C TRP A 128 8.09 14.69 -3.30
N PRO A 129 7.17 15.64 -3.03
CA PRO A 129 6.79 16.65 -4.00
C PRO A 129 7.95 17.63 -4.26
N PRO A 130 8.18 18.05 -5.53
CA PRO A 130 9.21 19.03 -5.87
C PRO A 130 9.05 20.35 -5.09
N GLY A 131 10.15 20.83 -4.51
CA GLY A 131 10.17 22.09 -3.77
C GLY A 131 9.47 22.06 -2.41
N GLN A 132 9.06 20.88 -1.93
CA GLN A 132 8.44 20.70 -0.61
C GLN A 132 9.29 19.81 0.30
N VAL A 133 9.00 19.85 1.59
CA VAL A 133 9.57 18.93 2.58
C VAL A 133 8.98 17.53 2.32
N PRO A 134 9.80 16.45 2.35
CA PRO A 134 9.30 15.09 2.22
C PRO A 134 8.24 14.77 3.28
N LEU A 135 7.16 14.13 2.85
CA LEU A 135 6.03 13.76 3.68
C LEU A 135 6.13 12.28 4.04
N TRP A 136 6.43 12.00 5.31
CA TRP A 136 6.59 10.64 5.82
C TRP A 136 5.26 10.07 6.30
N SER A 137 5.03 8.79 6.01
CA SER A 137 3.96 8.01 6.64
C SER A 137 4.26 7.77 8.11
N ASN A 138 3.29 7.26 8.86
CA ASN A 138 3.60 6.52 10.08
C ASN A 138 4.45 5.27 9.77
N TYR A 139 5.10 4.73 10.80
CA TYR A 139 5.93 3.53 10.72
C TYR A 139 5.16 2.32 11.23
N ALA A 140 5.18 1.21 10.49
CA ALA A 140 4.73 -0.09 10.97
C ALA A 140 5.94 -0.95 11.31
N HIS A 141 5.89 -1.62 12.45
CA HIS A 141 7.01 -2.36 13.01
C HIS A 141 6.51 -3.50 13.87
N ALA A 142 7.18 -4.65 13.81
CA ALA A 142 6.96 -5.79 14.66
C ALA A 142 8.29 -6.45 15.00
N VAL A 143 8.41 -6.93 16.24
CA VAL A 143 9.56 -7.66 16.77
C VAL A 143 9.08 -8.95 17.40
N ASP A 144 9.95 -9.97 17.38
CA ASP A 144 9.69 -11.30 17.95
C ASP A 144 8.35 -11.89 17.48
N LEU A 145 8.10 -11.73 16.17
CA LEU A 145 6.85 -12.13 15.55
C LEU A 145 6.80 -13.65 15.36
N ASP A 146 5.80 -14.27 15.99
CA ASP A 146 5.44 -15.68 15.82
C ASP A 146 3.95 -15.78 15.44
N GLY A 147 3.68 -15.86 14.14
CA GLY A 147 2.34 -15.73 13.56
C GLY A 147 2.18 -14.51 12.66
N ASP A 148 0.92 -14.12 12.43
CA ASP A 148 0.55 -13.05 11.49
C ASP A 148 0.12 -11.76 12.21
N HIS A 149 0.58 -10.62 11.72
CA HIS A 149 0.21 -9.29 12.19
C HIS A 149 -0.16 -8.38 11.02
N ALA A 150 -1.44 -8.01 10.92
CA ALA A 150 -1.89 -7.06 9.90
C ALA A 150 -1.41 -5.64 10.24
N PHE A 151 -1.00 -4.87 9.24
CA PHE A 151 -0.59 -3.48 9.41
C PHE A 151 -1.19 -2.57 8.34
N SER A 152 -1.20 -1.27 8.65
CA SER A 152 -1.56 -0.20 7.72
C SER A 152 -0.74 1.04 8.04
N VAL A 153 0.04 1.51 7.07
CA VAL A 153 0.73 2.80 7.12
C VAL A 153 0.05 3.77 6.16
N THR A 154 -0.20 4.98 6.61
CA THR A 154 -0.96 5.98 5.88
C THR A 154 -0.22 7.31 5.92
N LEU A 155 -0.16 7.96 4.76
CA LEU A 155 0.12 9.37 4.65
C LEU A 155 -1.21 10.10 4.83
N GLY A 156 -1.38 10.81 5.95
CA GLY A 156 -2.62 11.51 6.27
C GLY A 156 -3.06 12.49 5.17
N THR A 157 -4.30 12.98 5.22
CA THR A 157 -4.93 13.71 4.10
C THR A 157 -4.03 14.79 3.49
N GLN A 158 -3.65 14.60 2.23
CA GLN A 158 -2.84 15.56 1.46
C GLN A 158 -3.66 16.12 0.28
N ALA A 159 -3.11 17.12 -0.41
CA ALA A 159 -3.62 17.57 -1.68
C ALA A 159 -2.50 17.55 -2.71
N LEU A 160 -1.92 16.37 -2.94
CA LEU A 160 -0.78 16.19 -3.84
C LEU A 160 -1.22 16.39 -5.29
N ARG A 161 -0.41 17.13 -6.04
CA ARG A 161 -0.65 17.53 -7.43
C ARG A 161 0.66 17.51 -8.20
N GLY A 162 0.56 17.42 -9.52
CA GLY A 162 1.72 17.37 -10.39
C GLY A 162 2.52 16.09 -10.20
N GLU A 163 3.82 16.17 -10.47
CA GLU A 163 4.74 15.04 -10.36
C GLU A 163 5.38 14.98 -8.97
N PHE A 164 5.54 13.78 -8.42
CA PHE A 164 6.31 13.55 -7.20
C PHE A 164 6.86 12.12 -7.14
N LEU A 165 7.84 11.90 -6.27
CA LEU A 165 8.39 10.57 -6.01
C LEU A 165 7.75 9.95 -4.76
N LEU A 166 7.48 8.66 -4.81
CA LEU A 166 7.06 7.84 -3.67
C LEU A 166 8.17 6.82 -3.39
N GLY A 167 8.86 6.96 -2.25
CA GLY A 167 9.84 5.99 -1.79
C GLY A 167 9.24 5.09 -0.71
N VAL A 168 9.34 3.77 -0.85
CA VAL A 168 8.98 2.79 0.17
C VAL A 168 10.26 2.19 0.74
N LEU A 169 10.35 2.13 2.06
CA LEU A 169 11.52 1.67 2.80
C LEU A 169 11.07 0.59 3.77
N GLY A 170 11.76 -0.54 3.78
CA GLY A 170 11.52 -1.59 4.73
C GLY A 170 12.78 -2.39 5.04
N SER A 171 12.72 -3.15 6.11
CA SER A 171 13.78 -4.08 6.52
C SER A 171 13.14 -5.30 7.15
N ALA A 172 13.76 -6.46 6.93
CA ALA A 172 13.42 -7.71 7.58
C ALA A 172 14.73 -8.32 8.13
N THR A 173 14.82 -8.50 9.44
CA THR A 173 15.96 -9.12 10.09
C THR A 173 15.53 -10.37 10.85
N ALA A 174 16.43 -11.35 10.89
CA ALA A 174 16.25 -12.57 11.66
C ALA A 174 17.58 -12.95 12.29
N SER A 175 17.53 -13.41 13.53
CA SER A 175 18.68 -13.85 14.31
C SER A 175 18.35 -15.13 15.06
N ALA A 176 19.33 -16.02 15.16
CA ALA A 176 19.22 -17.27 15.90
C ALA A 176 20.54 -17.55 16.62
N ASP A 177 20.44 -17.84 17.91
CA ASP A 177 21.55 -18.29 18.76
C ASP A 177 21.32 -19.76 19.14
N SER A 178 22.32 -20.59 18.92
CA SER A 178 22.30 -22.00 19.26
C SER A 178 22.56 -22.24 20.74
N ALA A 179 22.09 -23.38 21.25
CA ALA A 179 22.51 -23.89 22.54
C ALA A 179 23.70 -24.84 22.37
N LEU A 180 24.64 -24.83 23.32
CA LEU A 180 25.68 -25.84 23.39
C LEU A 180 25.10 -27.12 24.01
N PHE A 181 25.13 -28.22 23.26
CA PHE A 181 24.72 -29.54 23.71
C PHE A 181 25.95 -30.44 23.82
N HIS A 182 26.19 -30.97 25.03
CA HIS A 182 27.24 -31.95 25.29
C HIS A 182 26.63 -33.35 25.29
N ASP A 183 27.16 -34.24 24.44
CA ASP A 183 26.78 -35.66 24.42
C ASP A 183 27.75 -36.48 25.30
N ASP A 184 27.28 -36.88 26.49
CA ASP A 184 28.05 -37.68 27.45
C ASP A 184 28.50 -39.04 26.88
N ALA A 185 27.80 -39.59 25.88
CA ALA A 185 28.11 -40.91 25.32
C ALA A 185 29.29 -40.85 24.36
N THR A 186 29.46 -39.74 23.65
CA THR A 186 30.54 -39.53 22.67
C THR A 186 31.62 -38.58 23.16
N ASP A 187 31.42 -37.92 24.31
CA ASP A 187 32.30 -36.86 24.85
C ASP A 187 32.54 -35.76 23.81
N THR A 188 31.47 -35.32 23.14
CA THR A 188 31.52 -34.31 22.09
C THR A 188 30.51 -33.20 22.30
N ASP A 189 30.95 -31.97 22.07
CA ASP A 189 30.10 -30.80 22.02
C ASP A 189 29.51 -30.60 20.61
N SER A 190 28.24 -30.21 20.56
CA SER A 190 27.53 -29.85 19.35
C SER A 190 26.63 -28.64 19.57
N TRP A 191 26.31 -27.92 18.49
CA TRP A 191 25.40 -26.77 18.54
C TRP A 191 23.99 -27.22 18.16
N LEU A 192 23.06 -27.13 19.12
CA LEU A 192 21.64 -27.30 18.88
C LEU A 192 21.08 -25.98 18.32
N GLY A 193 20.74 -26.00 17.03
CA GLY A 193 20.33 -24.82 16.26
C GLY A 193 18.98 -24.25 16.66
N SER A 194 18.88 -22.93 16.66
CA SER A 194 17.63 -22.18 16.67
C SER A 194 17.33 -21.70 15.24
N ALA A 195 16.06 -21.39 14.96
CA ALA A 195 15.67 -20.80 13.67
C ALA A 195 14.71 -19.63 13.85
N ALA A 196 14.82 -18.65 12.97
CA ALA A 196 13.92 -17.51 12.90
C ALA A 196 13.60 -17.17 11.44
N GLN A 197 12.35 -16.78 11.19
CA GLN A 197 11.91 -16.28 9.89
C GLN A 197 10.97 -15.11 10.09
N VAL A 198 11.05 -14.13 9.18
CA VAL A 198 10.05 -13.06 9.05
C VAL A 198 9.89 -12.66 7.58
N ARG A 199 8.67 -12.27 7.19
CA ARG A 199 8.35 -11.83 5.83
C ARG A 199 7.15 -10.89 5.82
N VAL A 200 6.99 -10.16 4.72
CA VAL A 200 5.76 -9.42 4.43
C VAL A 200 4.91 -10.15 3.39
N GLY A 201 3.58 -10.09 3.56
CA GLY A 201 2.58 -10.68 2.69
C GLY A 201 1.48 -9.68 2.33
N ASN A 202 0.78 -9.93 1.22
CA ASN A 202 -0.44 -9.21 0.80
C ASN A 202 -0.27 -7.68 0.78
N LEU A 203 0.87 -7.19 0.29
CA LEU A 203 1.21 -5.78 0.33
C LEU A 203 0.46 -5.01 -0.76
N VAL A 204 -0.39 -4.07 -0.35
CA VAL A 204 -1.25 -3.28 -1.23
C VAL A 204 -1.02 -1.79 -1.00
N LEU A 205 -0.70 -1.05 -2.07
CA LEU A 205 -0.76 0.40 -2.10
C LEU A 205 -2.16 0.85 -2.52
N THR A 206 -2.81 1.67 -1.71
CA THR A 206 -4.06 2.35 -2.01
C THR A 206 -3.79 3.84 -2.19
N VAL A 207 -4.27 4.39 -3.30
CA VAL A 207 -4.17 5.81 -3.65
C VAL A 207 -5.59 6.37 -3.74
N ASP A 208 -5.96 7.21 -2.78
CA ASP A 208 -7.25 7.92 -2.82
C ASP A 208 -7.10 9.20 -3.64
N VAL A 209 -8.05 9.45 -4.54
CA VAL A 209 -8.04 10.59 -5.46
C VAL A 209 -9.35 11.36 -5.43
N ALA A 210 -9.29 12.63 -5.81
CA ALA A 210 -10.47 13.47 -5.96
C ALA A 210 -10.31 14.48 -7.09
N PRO A 211 -11.40 14.83 -7.82
CA PRO A 211 -11.37 15.91 -8.79
C PRO A 211 -11.11 17.25 -8.09
N VAL A 212 -10.28 18.09 -8.69
CA VAL A 212 -10.08 19.49 -8.33
C VAL A 212 -11.17 20.30 -9.01
N PRO A 213 -12.09 20.93 -8.25
CA PRO A 213 -13.15 21.73 -8.86
C PRO A 213 -12.54 22.86 -9.68
N GLU A 214 -12.92 22.95 -10.97
CA GLU A 214 -12.47 24.05 -11.81
C GLU A 214 -13.02 25.39 -11.28
N PRO A 215 -12.24 26.49 -11.33
CA PRO A 215 -12.73 27.82 -10.97
C PRO A 215 -14.00 28.21 -11.73
N GLN A 216 -14.14 27.75 -12.98
CA GLN A 216 -15.31 28.00 -13.82
C GLN A 216 -16.56 27.32 -13.28
N ALA A 217 -16.44 26.13 -12.69
CA ALA A 217 -17.56 25.44 -12.05
C ALA A 217 -18.11 26.25 -10.86
N TRP A 218 -17.22 26.88 -10.09
CA TRP A 218 -17.62 27.81 -9.03
C TRP A 218 -18.30 29.06 -9.58
N LEU A 219 -17.80 29.64 -10.66
CA LEU A 219 -18.44 30.78 -11.31
C LEU A 219 -19.82 30.43 -11.86
N MET A 220 -19.99 29.25 -12.46
CA MET A 220 -21.30 28.78 -12.93
C MET A 220 -22.26 28.52 -11.77
N LEU A 221 -21.77 27.92 -10.68
CA LEU A 221 -22.59 27.69 -9.48
C LEU A 221 -23.04 29.02 -8.85
N LEU A 222 -22.10 29.95 -8.64
CA LEU A 222 -22.39 31.28 -8.10
C LEU A 222 -23.29 32.09 -9.06
N GLY A 223 -23.06 31.99 -10.36
CA GLY A 223 -23.91 32.60 -11.39
C GLY A 223 -25.34 32.05 -11.35
N GLY A 224 -25.50 30.73 -11.25
CA GLY A 224 -26.80 30.06 -11.12
C GLY A 224 -27.52 30.46 -9.84
N MET A 225 -26.82 30.49 -8.70
CA MET A 225 -27.37 30.96 -7.44
C MET A 225 -27.78 32.44 -7.48
N GLY A 226 -26.96 33.28 -8.10
CA GLY A 226 -27.25 34.70 -8.31
C GLY A 226 -28.52 34.91 -9.16
N ALA A 227 -28.65 34.15 -10.26
CA ALA A 227 -29.83 34.19 -11.12
C ALA A 227 -31.11 33.76 -10.38
N LEU A 228 -31.05 32.67 -9.60
CA LEU A 228 -32.17 32.21 -8.78
C LEU A 228 -32.58 33.24 -7.72
N GLY A 229 -31.60 33.89 -7.06
CA GLY A 229 -31.86 34.96 -6.11
C GLY A 229 -32.54 36.17 -6.74
N ALA A 230 -32.08 36.61 -7.92
CA ALA A 230 -32.68 37.70 -8.68
C ALA A 230 -34.10 37.38 -9.14
N TRP A 231 -34.34 36.16 -9.63
CA TRP A 231 -35.68 35.69 -10.00
C TRP A 231 -36.63 35.76 -8.79
N ARG A 232 -36.22 35.21 -7.64
CA ARG A 232 -37.06 35.19 -6.44
C ARG A 232 -37.45 36.59 -5.99
N ARG A 233 -36.52 37.56 -6.04
CA ARG A 233 -36.82 38.97 -5.76
C ARG A 233 -37.88 39.53 -6.71
N ARG A 234 -37.77 39.24 -8.01
CA ARG A 234 -38.74 39.70 -9.03
C ARG A 234 -40.14 39.11 -8.80
N VAL A 235 -40.25 37.82 -8.51
CA VAL A 235 -41.55 37.15 -8.25
C VAL A 235 -42.19 37.64 -6.96
N SER A 236 -41.41 37.81 -5.89
CA SER A 236 -41.93 38.35 -4.62
C SER A 236 -42.43 39.78 -4.78
N ALA A 237 -41.72 40.63 -5.53
CA ALA A 237 -42.16 42.00 -5.81
C ALA A 237 -43.50 42.02 -6.59
N ALA A 238 -43.65 41.15 -7.60
CA ALA A 238 -44.89 41.03 -8.37
C ALA A 238 -46.08 40.57 -7.51
N ARG A 239 -45.86 39.65 -6.56
CA ARG A 239 -46.90 39.19 -5.63
C ARG A 239 -47.36 40.28 -4.66
N ASN A 240 -46.43 41.03 -4.08
CA ASN A 240 -46.76 42.12 -3.16
C ASN A 240 -47.54 43.26 -3.84
N ALA A 241 -47.26 43.53 -5.13
CA ALA A 241 -47.99 44.52 -5.91
C ALA A 241 -49.45 44.12 -6.22
N SER A 242 -49.79 42.83 -6.17
CA SER A 242 -51.15 42.34 -6.41
C SER A 242 -52.04 42.30 -5.16
N GLN A 243 -51.49 42.61 -3.98
CA GLN A 243 -52.22 42.65 -2.71
C GLN A 243 -52.57 44.08 -2.26
N GLN A 244 -52.20 45.08 -3.05
CA GLN A 244 -52.62 46.48 -2.90
C GLN A 244 -53.72 46.79 -3.90
#